data_AF-R7YI42-F1
#
_entry.id   AF-R7YI42-F1
#
_cell.length_a   1.000
_cell.length_b   1.000
_cell.length_c   1.000
_cell.angle_alpha   90.00
_cell.angle_beta   90.00
_cell.angle_gamma   90.00
#
_symmetry.space_group_name_H-M   'P 1'
#
loop_
_entity.id
_entity.type
_entity.pdbx_description
1 polymer ?
#
loop_
_entity_poly.entity_id
_entity_poly.type
_entity_poly.pdbx_seq_one_letter_code
_entity_poly.pdbx_strand_id
1 'polypeptide(L)'
;MGGPNLEVFKFGMYILFPIGVMYYFGTNLDQRFTVPDFWPKEGQTHKIPFEKDEIKDEIERLKRRRLEGRDRRLRAEAMRREAEGTGDGMGEE
;
A
#
# COMPACT_ATOMS: atom_id res chain seq x y z
N MET A 1 15.91 -52.06 -22.16
CA MET A 1 15.45 -50.93 -23.00
C MET A 1 14.11 -51.34 -23.58
N GLY A 2 13.02 -50.69 -23.17
CA GLY A 2 11.69 -50.99 -23.73
C GLY A 2 11.68 -50.63 -25.20
N GLY A 3 11.29 -51.57 -26.06
CA GLY A 3 11.40 -51.48 -27.51
C GLY A 3 10.54 -50.37 -28.15
N PRO A 4 10.32 -50.42 -29.48
CA PRO A 4 9.73 -49.34 -30.28
C PRO A 4 8.42 -48.76 -29.72
N ASN A 5 7.60 -49.59 -29.08
CA ASN A 5 6.33 -49.18 -28.46
C ASN A 5 6.51 -48.14 -27.35
N LEU A 6 7.62 -48.18 -26.61
CA LEU A 6 7.91 -47.21 -25.55
C LEU A 6 8.31 -45.84 -26.13
N GLU A 7 8.96 -45.83 -27.29
CA GLU A 7 9.32 -44.59 -27.99
C GLU A 7 8.08 -43.91 -28.57
N VAL A 8 7.14 -44.69 -29.13
CA VAL A 8 5.85 -44.18 -29.61
C VAL A 8 5.01 -43.60 -28.46
N PHE A 9 5.00 -44.25 -27.30
CA PHE A 9 4.31 -43.71 -26.12
C PHE A 9 4.92 -42.38 -25.65
N LYS A 10 6.26 -42.31 -25.55
CA LYS A 10 6.96 -41.07 -25.17
C LYS A 10 6.71 -39.95 -26.17
N PHE A 11 6.74 -40.25 -27.46
CA PHE A 11 6.45 -39.29 -28.52
C PHE A 11 5.02 -38.76 -28.42
N GLY A 12 4.04 -39.66 -28.22
CA GLY A 12 2.65 -39.28 -27.98
C GLY A 12 2.50 -38.38 -26.75
N MET A 13 3.14 -38.73 -25.63
CA MET A 13 3.12 -37.93 -24.41
C MET A 13 3.74 -36.54 -24.62
N TYR A 14 4.85 -36.43 -25.34
CA TYR A 14 5.51 -35.15 -25.61
C TYR A 14 4.72 -34.23 -26.53
N ILE A 15 3.84 -34.75 -27.37
CA ILE A 15 2.93 -33.95 -28.20
C ILE A 15 1.66 -33.63 -27.42
N LEU A 16 1.05 -34.62 -26.77
CA LEU A 16 -0.23 -34.46 -26.09
C LEU A 16 -0.13 -33.58 -24.84
N PHE A 17 0.97 -33.67 -24.10
CA PHE A 17 1.19 -32.88 -22.89
C PHE A 17 1.17 -31.36 -23.14
N PRO A 18 2.00 -30.78 -24.03
CA PRO A 18 1.97 -29.34 -24.27
C PRO A 18 0.65 -28.88 -24.93
N ILE A 19 0.07 -29.68 -25.83
CA ILE A 19 -1.22 -29.35 -26.46
C ILE A 19 -2.34 -29.33 -25.41
N GLY A 20 -2.39 -30.32 -24.52
CA GLY A 20 -3.38 -30.39 -23.44
C GLY A 20 -3.24 -29.25 -22.43
N VAL A 21 -2.00 -28.93 -22.03
CA VAL A 21 -1.71 -27.78 -21.16
C VAL A 21 -2.15 -26.47 -21.82
N MET A 22 -1.85 -26.28 -23.11
CA MET A 22 -2.31 -25.10 -23.86
C MET A 22 -3.83 -25.07 -24.05
N TYR A 23 -4.50 -26.19 -24.26
CA TYR A 23 -5.95 -26.21 -24.38
C TYR A 23 -6.63 -25.82 -23.08
N TYR A 24 -6.14 -26.36 -21.95
CA TYR A 24 -6.73 -26.12 -20.63
C TYR A 24 -6.41 -24.71 -20.10
N PHE A 25 -5.16 -24.25 -20.20
CA PHE A 25 -4.75 -22.94 -19.69
C PHE A 25 -4.81 -21.83 -20.73
N GLY A 26 -4.51 -22.10 -22.00
CA GLY A 26 -4.30 -21.09 -23.05
C GLY A 26 -5.54 -20.35 -23.51
N THR A 27 -6.75 -20.87 -23.28
CA THR A 27 -8.00 -20.28 -23.78
C THR A 27 -8.74 -19.43 -22.75
N ASN A 28 -8.27 -19.38 -21.49
CA ASN A 28 -9.00 -18.74 -20.37
C ASN A 28 -8.09 -18.09 -19.32
N LEU A 29 -6.87 -17.67 -19.68
CA LEU A 29 -5.97 -17.01 -18.73
C LEU A 29 -6.56 -15.69 -18.20
N ASP A 30 -7.16 -14.89 -19.08
CA ASP A 30 -7.63 -13.55 -18.74
C ASP A 30 -8.71 -13.58 -17.63
N GLN A 31 -9.69 -14.47 -17.74
CA GLN A 31 -10.74 -14.61 -16.73
C GLN A 31 -10.24 -15.23 -15.42
N ARG A 32 -9.22 -16.11 -15.46
CA ARG A 32 -8.70 -16.80 -14.27
C ARG A 32 -7.67 -16.00 -13.49
N PHE A 33 -6.93 -15.11 -14.16
CA PHE A 33 -5.80 -14.38 -13.57
C PHE A 33 -6.00 -12.87 -13.51
N THR A 34 -7.11 -12.33 -14.04
CA THR A 34 -7.42 -10.91 -13.84
C THR A 34 -7.84 -10.65 -12.40
N VAL A 35 -7.20 -9.66 -11.78
CA VAL A 35 -7.59 -9.14 -10.48
C VAL A 35 -8.71 -8.13 -10.69
N PRO A 36 -9.95 -8.41 -10.23
CA PRO A 36 -11.00 -7.41 -10.28
C PRO A 36 -10.62 -6.22 -9.39
N ASP A 37 -10.90 -5.00 -9.86
CA ASP A 37 -10.56 -3.76 -9.15
C ASP A 37 -9.05 -3.54 -8.91
N PHE A 38 -8.17 -3.99 -9.81
CA PHE A 38 -6.72 -3.76 -9.71
C PHE A 38 -6.34 -2.27 -9.56
N TRP A 39 -7.06 -1.38 -10.25
CA TRP A 39 -6.82 0.06 -10.17
C TRP A 39 -7.71 0.71 -9.10
N PRO A 40 -7.17 1.66 -8.30
CA PRO A 40 -7.97 2.46 -7.38
C PRO A 40 -9.10 3.15 -8.15
N LYS A 41 -10.35 2.97 -7.69
CA LYS A 41 -11.53 3.58 -8.30
C LYS A 41 -11.40 5.11 -8.28
N GLU A 42 -12.01 5.80 -9.24
CA GLU A 42 -11.90 7.26 -9.47
C GLU A 42 -12.34 8.17 -8.29
N GLY A 43 -12.72 7.60 -7.14
CA GLY A 43 -13.01 8.31 -5.90
C GLY A 43 -12.06 8.00 -4.73
N GLN A 44 -11.10 7.07 -4.86
CA GLN A 44 -10.09 6.76 -3.84
C GLN A 44 -8.83 7.62 -3.95
N THR A 45 -8.63 8.28 -5.09
CA THR A 45 -7.49 9.17 -5.28
C THR A 45 -7.82 10.54 -4.69
N HIS A 46 -6.94 11.05 -3.85
CA HIS A 46 -7.04 12.40 -3.31
C HIS A 46 -7.14 13.42 -4.45
N LYS A 47 -8.28 14.09 -4.59
CA LYS A 47 -8.44 15.18 -5.56
C LYS A 47 -7.56 16.33 -5.12
N ILE A 48 -6.50 16.60 -5.88
CA ILE A 48 -5.65 17.76 -5.67
C ILE A 48 -6.48 18.99 -6.03
N PRO A 49 -6.53 20.05 -5.21
CA PRO A 49 -7.21 21.29 -5.57
C PRO A 49 -6.56 21.87 -6.83
N PHE A 50 -7.36 22.13 -7.87
CA PHE A 50 -6.86 22.67 -9.14
C PHE A 50 -7.11 24.17 -9.28
N GLU A 51 -8.12 24.69 -8.57
CA GLU A 51 -8.48 26.11 -8.61
C GLU A 51 -7.61 26.94 -7.66
N LYS A 52 -7.25 28.16 -8.08
CA LYS A 52 -6.33 29.02 -7.32
C LYS A 52 -6.86 29.36 -5.92
N ASP A 53 -8.16 29.53 -5.78
CA ASP A 53 -8.76 29.93 -4.50
C ASP A 53 -8.88 28.72 -3.55
N GLU A 54 -9.24 27.53 -4.07
CA GLU A 54 -9.20 26.28 -3.29
C GLU A 54 -7.79 25.97 -2.76
N ILE A 55 -6.75 26.24 -3.57
CA ILE A 55 -5.35 26.06 -3.16
C ILE A 55 -5.00 27.00 -2.01
N LYS A 56 -5.45 28.26 -2.04
CA LYS A 56 -5.17 29.23 -0.96
C LYS A 56 -5.84 28.80 0.34
N ASP A 57 -7.11 28.40 0.27
CA ASP A 57 -7.88 27.96 1.43
C ASP A 57 -7.24 26.72 2.08
N GLU A 58 -6.80 25.77 1.25
CA GLU A 58 -6.10 24.57 1.73
C GLU A 58 -4.73 24.92 2.36
N ILE A 59 -3.98 25.86 1.79
CA ILE A 59 -2.72 26.35 2.38
C ILE A 59 -2.97 27.02 3.73
N GLU A 60 -4.03 27.84 3.86
CA GLU A 60 -4.39 28.47 5.12
C GLU A 60 -4.80 27.45 6.19
N ARG A 61 -5.58 26.43 5.80
CA ARG A 61 -5.91 25.29 6.67
C ARG A 61 -4.65 24.58 7.18
N LEU A 62 -3.70 24.29 6.28
CA LEU A 62 -2.44 23.63 6.63
C LEU A 62 -1.55 24.49 7.54
N LYS A 63 -1.47 25.81 7.29
CA LYS A 63 -0.74 26.76 8.16
C LYS A 63 -1.33 26.78 9.57
N ARG A 64 -2.66 26.83 9.70
CA ARG A 64 -3.36 26.81 10.99
C ARG A 64 -3.07 25.53 11.77
N ARG A 65 -3.23 24.37 11.13
CA ARG A 65 -2.90 23.06 11.71
C ARG A 65 -1.44 23.00 12.19
N ARG A 66 -0.50 23.57 11.43
CA ARG A 66 0.92 23.63 11.81
C ARG A 66 1.15 24.49 13.06
N LEU A 67 0.51 25.65 13.14
CA LEU A 67 0.64 26.55 14.29
C LEU A 67 0.04 25.93 15.56
N GLU A 68 -1.14 25.31 15.46
CA GLU A 68 -1.77 24.57 16.56
C GLU A 68 -0.90 23.41 17.05
N GLY A 69 -0.32 22.64 16.11
CA GLY A 69 0.62 21.56 16.46
C GLY A 69 1.88 22.08 17.16
N ARG A 70 2.40 23.23 16.74
CA ARG A 70 3.56 23.88 17.39
C ARG A 70 3.21 24.34 18.82
N ASP A 71 2.08 25.01 18.98
CA ASP A 71 1.62 25.49 20.29
C ASP A 71 1.38 24.34 21.27
N ARG A 72 0.72 23.27 20.81
CA ARG A 72 0.52 22.05 21.62
C ARG A 72 1.85 21.44 22.08
N ARG A 73 2.85 21.38 21.20
CA ARG A 73 4.20 20.88 21.56
C ARG A 73 4.87 21.76 22.60
N LEU A 74 4.86 23.09 22.41
CA LEU A 74 5.47 24.03 23.34
C LEU A 74 4.81 23.97 24.73
N ARG A 75 3.48 23.90 24.80
CA ARG A 75 2.75 23.73 26.07
C ARG A 75 3.07 22.41 26.76
N ALA A 76 3.18 21.32 26.00
CA ALA A 76 3.57 20.02 26.55
C ALA A 76 5.02 20.02 27.07
N GLU A 77 5.94 20.69 26.37
CA GLU A 77 7.33 20.88 26.82
C GLU A 77 7.41 21.76 28.07
N ALA A 78 6.60 22.83 28.16
CA ALA A 78 6.52 23.69 29.35
C ALA A 78 5.99 22.93 30.58
N MET A 79 4.87 22.20 30.44
CA MET A 79 4.32 21.37 31.53
C MET A 79 5.29 20.28 31.99
N ARG A 80 6.05 19.67 31.06
CA ARG A 80 7.09 18.69 31.42
C ARG A 80 8.22 19.33 32.23
N ARG A 81 8.70 20.50 31.82
CA ARG A 81 9.74 21.24 32.56
C ARG A 81 9.28 21.68 33.95
N GLU A 82 8.03 22.11 34.09
CA GLU A 82 7.44 22.45 35.40
C GLU A 82 7.36 21.21 36.30
N ALA A 83 6.90 20.07 35.77
CA ALA A 83 6.85 18.81 36.53
C ALA A 83 8.24 18.31 36.94
N GLU A 84 9.26 18.45 36.09
CA GLU A 84 10.64 18.08 36.38
C GLU A 84 11.30 19.02 37.42
N GLY A 85 11.01 20.33 37.37
CA GLY A 85 11.56 21.31 38.32
C GLY A 85 10.94 21.27 39.71
N THR A 86 9.75 20.69 39.87
CA THR A 86 9.07 20.60 41.18
C THR A 86 9.48 19.33 41.96
N GLY A 87 10.14 18.36 41.31
CA GLY A 87 10.57 17.10 41.92
C GLY A 87 11.96 17.13 42.58
N ASP A 88 12.79 18.13 42.26
CA ASP A 88 14.21 18.19 42.70
C ASP A 88 14.41 18.95 44.02
N GLY A 89 13.33 19.52 44.60
CA GLY A 89 13.38 20.35 45.80
C GLY A 89 12.83 19.70 47.09
N MET A 90 12.52 18.40 47.09
CA MET A 90 11.84 17.72 48.22
C MET A 90 12.65 16.56 48.81
N GLY A 91 13.99 16.67 48.80
CA GLY A 91 14.92 15.60 49.21
C GLY A 91 16.09 16.00 50.11
N GLU A 92 16.08 17.20 50.71
CA GLU A 92 17.10 17.60 51.69
C GLU A 92 16.47 18.29 52.90
N GLU A 93 15.99 17.51 53.88
CA GLU A 93 16.01 17.83 55.33
C GLU A 93 16.10 16.53 56.15
#